data_AF-A0A956K7X4-F1
#
_entry.id   AF-A0A956K7X4-F1
#
_cell.length_a   1.000
_cell.length_b   1.000
_cell.length_c   1.000
_cell.angle_alpha   90.00
_cell.angle_beta   90.00
_cell.angle_gamma   90.00
#
_symmetry.space_group_name_H-M   'P 1'
#
loop_
_entity.id
_entity.type
_entity.pdbx_description
1 polymer ?
#
loop_
_entity_poly.entity_id
_entity_poly.type
_entity_poly.pdbx_seq_one_letter_code
_entity_poly.pdbx_strand_id
1 'polypeptide(L)'
;MVVHDAPLDRACERAANPTPGVAPCTFSAQPEPAGWQQPGFDDSAWPNATVYGAAQVGPKDGYDLIDWSPQAQLIWGPDLE
;
A
#
# COMPACT_ATOMS: atom_id res chain seq x y z
N MET A 1 -3.23 7.69 9.81
CA MET A 1 -3.24 8.78 8.79
C MET A 1 -2.75 8.18 7.48
N VAL A 2 -3.37 8.51 6.36
CA VAL A 2 -2.96 8.06 5.02
C VAL A 2 -2.61 9.31 4.22
N VAL A 3 -1.36 9.37 3.73
CA VAL A 3 -0.86 10.52 2.95
C VAL A 3 -0.89 10.27 1.45
N HIS A 4 -0.92 9.00 1.03
CA HIS A 4 -1.04 8.58 -0.36
C HIS A 4 -2.15 7.52 -0.42
N ASP A 5 -3.18 7.79 -1.20
CA ASP A 5 -4.37 6.93 -1.31
C ASP A 5 -4.73 6.75 -2.80
N ALA A 6 -4.68 5.51 -3.27
CA ALA A 6 -4.92 5.15 -4.66
C ALA A 6 -5.21 3.63 -4.78
N PRO A 7 -6.14 3.23 -5.67
CA PRO A 7 -7.04 4.08 -6.43
C PRO A 7 -8.23 4.58 -5.57
N LEU A 8 -8.68 5.82 -5.77
CA LEU A 8 -9.89 6.32 -5.07
C LEU A 8 -11.18 5.66 -5.56
N ASP A 9 -11.15 5.03 -6.74
CA ASP A 9 -12.23 4.19 -7.27
C ASP A 9 -11.70 2.80 -7.64
N ARG A 10 -12.21 1.80 -6.93
CA ARG A 10 -11.85 0.38 -7.07
C ARG A 10 -12.14 -0.19 -8.45
N ALA A 11 -12.96 0.47 -9.26
CA ALA A 11 -13.12 0.10 -10.67
C ALA A 11 -11.78 0.16 -11.43
N CYS A 12 -10.79 0.91 -10.95
CA CYS A 12 -9.44 0.96 -11.51
C CYS A 12 -8.76 -0.41 -11.57
N GLU A 13 -8.98 -1.30 -10.59
CA GLU A 13 -8.40 -2.66 -10.60
C GLU A 13 -8.79 -3.47 -11.84
N ARG A 14 -9.95 -3.16 -12.42
CA ARG A 14 -10.50 -3.87 -13.59
C ARG A 14 -10.21 -3.13 -14.90
N ALA A 15 -9.55 -1.98 -14.84
CA ALA A 15 -9.19 -1.23 -16.03
C ALA A 15 -8.11 -2.00 -16.81
N ALA A 16 -8.31 -2.16 -18.12
CA ALA A 16 -7.34 -2.86 -18.96
C ALA A 16 -6.01 -2.09 -19.11
N ASN A 17 -6.06 -0.76 -19.08
CA ASN A 17 -4.91 0.14 -19.18
C ASN A 17 -5.07 1.28 -18.15
N PRO A 18 -4.87 1.01 -16.86
CA PRO A 18 -5.05 2.00 -15.81
C PRO A 18 -4.05 3.15 -16.00
N THR A 19 -4.55 4.38 -16.00
CA THR A 19 -3.70 5.59 -16.09
C THR A 19 -3.85 6.40 -14.80
N PRO A 20 -2.78 6.57 -14.00
CA PRO A 20 -2.87 7.32 -12.75
C PRO A 20 -3.42 8.74 -12.96
N GLY A 21 -4.35 9.15 -12.10
CA GLY A 21 -4.97 10.47 -12.15
C GLY A 21 -6.13 10.60 -13.14
N VAL A 22 -6.41 9.57 -13.95
CA VAL A 22 -7.54 9.53 -14.88
C VAL A 22 -8.57 8.55 -14.36
N ALA A 23 -9.85 8.96 -14.29
CA ALA A 23 -10.93 8.10 -13.82
C ALA A 23 -10.97 6.76 -14.59
N PRO A 24 -11.13 5.61 -13.92
CA PRO A 24 -11.36 5.45 -12.47
C PRO A 24 -10.10 5.46 -11.58
N CYS A 25 -8.90 5.61 -12.13
CA CYS A 25 -7.63 5.51 -11.41
C CYS A 25 -7.14 6.83 -10.80
N THR A 26 -8.04 7.62 -10.20
CA THR A 26 -7.66 8.82 -9.46
C THR A 26 -6.98 8.47 -8.14
N PHE A 27 -6.21 9.42 -7.58
CA PHE A 27 -5.49 9.25 -6.33
C PHE A 27 -5.52 10.56 -5.52
N SER A 28 -5.26 10.47 -4.22
CA SER A 28 -4.91 11.61 -3.39
C SER A 28 -3.48 11.48 -2.89
N ALA A 29 -2.76 12.59 -2.81
CA ALA A 29 -1.38 12.65 -2.33
C ALA A 29 -1.17 13.91 -1.49
N GLN A 30 -0.58 13.73 -0.32
CA GLN A 30 -0.24 14.75 0.65
C GLN A 30 1.24 14.60 1.01
N PRO A 31 1.93 15.69 1.39
CA PRO A 31 3.31 15.60 1.86
C PRO A 31 3.42 14.70 3.09
N GLU A 32 4.52 13.96 3.17
CA GLU A 32 4.86 13.19 4.36
C GLU A 32 5.02 14.11 5.59
N PRO A 33 4.70 13.62 6.81
CA PRO A 33 4.92 14.41 8.02
C PRO A 33 6.40 14.77 8.17
N ALA A 34 6.68 16.03 8.48
CA ALA A 34 8.05 16.48 8.62
C ALA A 34 8.78 15.68 9.72
N GLY A 35 9.88 15.03 9.36
CA GLY A 35 10.73 14.32 10.31
C GLY A 35 10.21 12.96 10.78
N TRP A 36 9.21 12.36 10.11
CA TRP A 36 8.64 11.05 10.48
C TRP A 36 9.68 9.91 10.59
N GLN A 37 10.78 10.02 9.83
CA GLN A 37 11.89 9.07 9.82
C GLN A 37 12.91 9.28 10.95
N GLN A 38 12.76 10.33 11.77
CA GLN A 38 13.72 10.67 12.81
C GLN A 38 13.47 9.83 14.09
N PRO A 39 14.52 9.45 14.85
CA PRO A 39 14.41 8.61 16.05
C PRO A 39 13.55 9.13 17.23
N GLY A 40 12.89 10.28 17.09
CA GLY A 40 12.04 10.88 18.13
C GLY A 40 10.69 11.37 17.62
N PHE A 41 10.29 10.96 16.42
CA PHE A 41 8.95 11.23 15.93
C PHE A 41 7.91 10.44 16.74
N ASP A 42 6.80 11.07 17.11
CA ASP A 42 5.71 10.39 17.80
C ASP A 42 4.77 9.73 16.78
N ASP A 43 4.93 8.42 16.61
CA ASP A 43 4.11 7.56 15.76
C ASP A 43 3.00 6.83 16.54
N SER A 44 2.75 7.18 17.81
CA SER A 44 1.79 6.46 18.67
C SER A 44 0.35 6.47 18.16
N ALA A 45 0.01 7.42 17.29
CA ALA A 45 -1.29 7.50 16.63
C ALA A 45 -1.37 6.67 15.33
N TRP A 46 -0.29 6.03 14.89
CA TRP A 46 -0.26 5.24 13.67
C TRP A 46 -0.79 3.83 13.95
N PRO A 47 -1.62 3.27 13.06
CA PRO A 47 -2.05 1.89 13.20
C PRO A 47 -0.85 0.96 13.04
N ASN A 48 -0.81 -0.09 13.86
CA ASN A 48 0.17 -1.17 13.68
C ASN A 48 -0.06 -1.89 12.35
N ALA A 49 1.03 -2.33 11.72
CA ALA A 49 0.95 -3.21 10.58
C ALA A 49 0.43 -4.59 11.01
N THR A 50 -0.36 -5.21 10.13
CA THR A 50 -0.88 -6.57 10.30
C THR A 50 -0.19 -7.50 9.31
N VAL A 51 0.09 -8.73 9.72
CA VAL A 51 0.63 -9.77 8.84
C VAL A 51 -0.50 -10.35 8.00
N TYR A 52 -0.30 -10.41 6.68
CA TYR A 52 -1.25 -10.98 5.72
C TYR A 52 -0.61 -12.12 4.92
N GLY A 53 -1.44 -13.05 4.45
CA GLY A 53 -1.01 -14.06 3.49
C GLY A 53 -1.00 -13.54 2.05
N ALA A 54 -0.17 -14.13 1.18
CA ALA A 54 -0.09 -13.75 -0.23
C ALA A 54 -1.45 -13.86 -0.95
N ALA A 55 -2.29 -14.83 -0.60
CA ALA A 55 -3.63 -14.96 -1.18
C ALA A 55 -4.57 -13.80 -0.78
N GLN A 56 -4.36 -13.18 0.39
CA GLN A 56 -5.15 -12.02 0.84
C GLN A 56 -4.66 -10.73 0.17
N VAL A 57 -3.34 -10.57 0.04
CA VAL A 57 -2.73 -9.39 -0.60
C VAL A 57 -2.93 -9.41 -2.11
N GLY A 58 -2.97 -10.60 -2.71
CA GLY A 58 -3.00 -10.78 -4.16
C GLY A 58 -1.87 -10.05 -4.91
N PRO A 59 -0.57 -10.22 -4.53
CA PRO A 59 0.55 -9.57 -5.20
C PRO A 59 0.48 -9.75 -6.71
N LYS A 60 0.73 -8.67 -7.44
CA LYS A 60 0.80 -8.70 -8.90
C LYS A 60 2.24 -8.93 -9.35
N ASP A 61 2.37 -9.38 -10.60
CA ASP A 61 3.58 -9.42 -11.43
C ASP A 61 4.94 -9.54 -10.73
N GLY A 62 5.61 -10.68 -10.91
CA GLY A 62 7.00 -10.85 -10.49
C GLY A 62 7.20 -11.22 -9.03
N TYR A 63 6.15 -11.17 -8.20
CA TYR A 63 6.21 -11.65 -6.82
C TYR A 63 6.76 -13.09 -6.72
N ASP A 64 6.27 -13.99 -7.58
CA ASP A 64 6.69 -15.39 -7.63
C ASP A 64 8.05 -15.60 -8.35
N LEU A 65 8.65 -14.55 -8.91
CA LEU A 65 9.98 -14.61 -9.54
C LEU A 65 11.12 -14.33 -8.55
N ILE A 66 10.78 -13.89 -7.33
CA ILE A 66 11.74 -13.57 -6.27
C ILE A 66 11.85 -14.78 -5.34
N ASP A 67 13.08 -15.20 -5.05
CA ASP A 67 13.35 -16.22 -4.03
C ASP A 67 13.33 -15.56 -2.65
N TRP A 68 12.13 -15.47 -2.07
CA TRP A 68 11.93 -14.89 -0.75
C TRP A 68 12.52 -15.78 0.34
N SER A 69 13.09 -15.15 1.38
CA SER A 69 13.40 -15.87 2.61
C SER A 69 12.13 -16.56 3.14
N PRO A 70 12.20 -17.83 3.60
CA PRO A 70 11.07 -18.51 4.23
C PRO A 70 10.51 -17.80 5.47
N GLN A 71 11.27 -16.85 6.03
CA GLN A 71 10.86 -16.03 7.18
C GLN A 71 10.21 -14.70 6.78
N ALA A 72 10.16 -14.37 5.48
CA ALA A 72 9.54 -13.14 5.00
C ALA A 72 8.03 -13.17 5.26
N GLN A 73 7.48 -12.01 5.62
CA GLN A 73 6.06 -11.81 5.88
C GLN A 73 5.58 -10.58 5.13
N LEU A 74 4.40 -10.68 4.53
CA LEU A 74 3.71 -9.51 4.00
C LEU A 74 3.05 -8.80 5.18
N ILE A 75 3.42 -7.53 5.39
CA ILE A 75 2.81 -6.67 6.40
C ILE A 75 2.14 -5.50 5.70
N TRP A 76 0.95 -5.12 6.15
CA TRP A 76 0.20 -4.02 5.56
C TRP A 76 -0.65 -3.29 6.59
N GLY A 77 -1.17 -2.12 6.20
CA GLY A 77 -2.26 -1.46 6.93
C GLY A 77 -3.59 -2.24 6.79
N PRO A 78 -4.69 -1.74 7.38
CA PRO A 78 -5.99 -2.41 7.30
C PRO A 78 -6.59 -2.43 5.89
N ASP A 79 -6.08 -1.60 4.98
CA ASP A 79 -6.59 -1.46 3.61
C ASP A 79 -5.70 -2.19 2.60
N LEU A 80 -6.21 -3.27 2.01
CA LEU A 80 -5.52 -4.09 1.01
C LEU A 80 -6.01 -3.85 -0.43
N GLU A 81 -6.92 -2.89 -0.62
CA GLU A 81 -7.63 -2.63 -1.87
C GLU A 81 -7.28 -1.28 -2.46
#